data_AF-A0AAV2ICI8-F1
#
_entry.id   AF-A0AAV2ICI8-F1
#
_cell.length_a   1.000
_cell.length_b   1.000
_cell.length_c   1.000
_cell.angle_alpha   90.00
_cell.angle_beta   90.00
_cell.angle_gamma   90.00
#
_symmetry.space_group_name_H-M   'P 1'
#
loop_
_entity.id
_entity.type
_entity.pdbx_description
1 polymer ?
#
loop_
_entity_poly.entity_id
_entity_poly.type
_entity_poly.pdbx_seq_one_letter_code
_entity_poly.pdbx_strand_id
1 'polypeptide(L)'
;MVKSIGRPSSVRTEDEWKWRNLFVSWIHSCLSATWVLMCMLVYPVFLNDLIHHVNYFTYFCTCFGTGYFMYDFLDLLRNKKMKVFWQVAVHHVAVVSIFFYNIAIRAQIGFTLIALSVEVNSVFLHWRKLLQMLKTPFDSPKYVVIKHLNLL
;
A
#
# COMPACT_ATOMS: atom_id res chain seq x y z
N MET A 1 25.49 3.78 -10.00
CA MET A 1 24.20 4.15 -10.63
C MET A 1 23.36 2.89 -10.77
N VAL A 2 22.31 2.74 -9.97
CA VAL A 2 21.32 1.67 -10.19
C VAL A 2 20.57 2.02 -11.47
N LYS A 3 20.59 1.15 -12.49
CA LYS A 3 19.76 1.33 -13.69
C LYS A 3 18.30 1.36 -13.23
N SER A 4 17.66 2.51 -13.35
CA SER A 4 16.22 2.62 -13.16
C SER A 4 15.55 1.70 -14.18
N ILE A 5 14.68 0.79 -13.72
CA ILE A 5 13.84 0.01 -14.61
C ILE A 5 12.98 1.04 -15.36
N GLY A 6 13.26 1.20 -16.66
CA GLY A 6 12.55 2.15 -17.51
C GLY A 6 11.07 1.79 -17.65
N ARG A 7 10.25 2.79 -17.99
CA ARG A 7 8.82 2.56 -18.24
C ARG A 7 8.61 1.52 -19.37
N PRO A 8 7.56 0.70 -19.30
CA PRO A 8 7.13 -0.13 -20.40
C PRO A 8 6.79 0.72 -21.64
N SER A 9 7.05 0.20 -22.83
CA SER A 9 6.77 0.91 -24.09
C SER A 9 5.28 1.23 -24.30
N SER A 10 4.39 0.46 -23.67
CA SER A 10 2.93 0.67 -23.73
C SER A 10 2.42 1.85 -22.90
N VAL A 11 3.20 2.32 -21.91
CA VAL A 11 2.85 3.42 -21.02
C VAL A 11 3.24 4.75 -21.66
N ARG A 12 2.33 5.73 -21.71
CA ARG A 12 2.61 7.07 -22.25
C ARG A 12 3.65 7.80 -21.40
N THR A 13 4.50 8.62 -22.02
CA THR A 13 5.55 9.37 -21.31
C THR A 13 4.99 10.27 -20.20
N GLU A 14 3.84 10.89 -20.42
CA GLU A 14 3.14 11.73 -19.42
C GLU A 14 2.68 10.94 -18.18
N ASP A 15 2.47 9.63 -18.32
CA ASP A 15 2.01 8.72 -17.27
C ASP A 15 3.17 8.00 -16.56
N GLU A 16 4.42 8.28 -16.91
CA GLU A 16 5.59 7.59 -16.38
C GLU A 16 5.68 7.67 -14.85
N TRP A 17 5.48 8.86 -14.28
CA TRP A 17 5.46 9.04 -12.82
C TRP A 17 4.35 8.20 -12.19
N LYS A 18 3.15 8.24 -12.77
CA LYS A 18 1.98 7.52 -12.25
C LYS A 18 2.22 6.02 -12.28
N TRP A 19 2.84 5.49 -13.34
CA TRP A 19 3.18 4.08 -13.45
C TRP A 19 4.20 3.68 -12.40
N ARG A 20 5.27 4.46 -12.23
CA ARG A 20 6.32 4.18 -11.24
C ARG A 20 5.76 4.22 -9.82
N ASN A 21 4.99 5.26 -9.50
CA ASN A 21 4.33 5.42 -8.22
C ASN A 21 3.44 4.19 -7.95
N LEU A 22 2.55 3.85 -8.88
CA LEU A 22 1.64 2.71 -8.77
C LEU A 22 2.36 1.36 -8.64
N PHE A 23 3.47 1.17 -9.35
CA PHE A 23 4.28 -0.05 -9.26
C PHE A 23 4.95 -0.19 -7.89
N VAL A 24 5.47 0.91 -7.35
CA VAL A 24 6.05 0.94 -6.00
C VAL A 24 4.97 0.71 -4.94
N SER A 25 3.77 1.29 -5.10
CA SER A 25 2.62 1.00 -4.23
C SER A 25 2.20 -0.46 -4.27
N TRP A 26 2.23 -1.08 -5.45
CA TRP A 26 1.90 -2.50 -5.59
C TRP A 26 2.92 -3.41 -4.88
N ILE A 27 4.22 -3.10 -4.96
CA ILE A 27 5.24 -3.84 -4.20
C ILE A 27 5.01 -3.66 -2.70
N HIS A 28 4.75 -2.43 -2.26
CA HIS A 28 4.46 -2.16 -0.87
C HIS A 28 3.27 -2.99 -0.37
N SER A 29 2.14 -2.93 -1.09
CA SER A 29 0.92 -3.63 -0.68
C SER A 29 1.12 -5.14 -0.62
N CYS A 30 1.88 -5.74 -1.55
CA CYS A 30 2.23 -7.16 -1.50
C CYS A 30 3.00 -7.52 -0.21
N LEU A 31 3.99 -6.69 0.15
CA LEU A 31 4.83 -6.91 1.34
C LEU A 31 4.05 -6.68 2.63
N SER A 32 3.32 -5.56 2.72
CA SER A 32 2.54 -5.20 3.91
C SER A 32 1.35 -6.14 4.12
N ALA A 33 0.61 -6.50 3.08
CA ALA A 33 -0.50 -7.46 3.16
C ALA A 33 -0.01 -8.83 3.66
N THR A 34 1.07 -9.36 3.08
CA THR A 34 1.66 -10.63 3.52
C THR A 34 2.07 -10.55 4.99
N TRP A 35 2.74 -9.48 5.39
CA TRP A 35 3.19 -9.30 6.77
C TRP A 35 2.01 -9.19 7.75
N VAL A 36 0.98 -8.40 7.42
CA VAL A 36 -0.22 -8.26 8.27
C VAL A 36 -0.95 -9.59 8.41
N LEU A 37 -1.11 -10.36 7.33
CA LEU A 37 -1.70 -11.69 7.41
C LEU A 37 -0.87 -12.63 8.29
N MET A 38 0.46 -12.57 8.20
CA MET A 38 1.33 -13.32 9.11
C MET A 38 1.17 -12.87 10.57
N CYS A 39 1.04 -11.56 10.82
CA CYS A 39 0.73 -11.07 12.17
C CYS A 39 -0.59 -11.63 12.70
N MET A 40 -1.63 -11.69 11.87
CA MET A 40 -2.95 -12.25 12.24
C MET A 40 -2.90 -13.75 12.52
N LEU A 41 -2.13 -14.50 11.73
CA LEU A 41 -2.02 -15.95 11.89
C LEU A 41 -1.15 -16.35 13.08
N VAL A 42 -0.03 -15.64 13.29
CA VAL A 42 0.97 -15.99 14.32
C VAL A 42 0.64 -15.37 15.67
N TYR A 43 0.04 -14.18 15.70
CA TYR A 43 -0.28 -13.43 16.93
C TYR A 43 -1.77 -13.11 17.05
N PRO A 44 -2.69 -14.08 16.91
CA PRO A 44 -4.14 -13.81 16.89
C PRO A 44 -4.64 -13.12 18.17
N VAL A 45 -3.89 -13.25 19.29
CA VAL A 45 -4.17 -12.59 20.57
C VAL A 45 -4.30 -11.07 20.45
N PHE A 46 -3.65 -10.41 19.48
CA PHE A 46 -3.79 -8.97 19.29
C PHE A 46 -5.23 -8.56 18.95
N LEU A 47 -6.02 -9.46 18.34
CA LEU A 47 -7.43 -9.20 18.02
C LEU A 47 -8.30 -9.05 19.27
N ASN A 48 -7.86 -9.62 20.40
CA ASN A 48 -8.56 -9.53 21.68
C ASN A 48 -8.14 -8.28 22.48
N ASP A 49 -6.99 -7.68 22.16
CA ASP A 49 -6.48 -6.49 22.82
C ASP A 49 -5.77 -5.57 21.83
N LEU A 50 -6.57 -4.83 21.07
CA LEU A 50 -6.07 -3.90 20.04
C LEU A 50 -5.31 -2.71 20.63
N ILE A 51 -5.53 -2.42 21.93
CA ILE A 51 -5.06 -1.22 22.62
C ILE A 51 -3.65 -1.44 23.17
N HIS A 52 -3.44 -2.52 23.92
CA HIS A 52 -2.19 -2.74 24.66
C HIS A 52 -1.29 -3.77 23.98
N HIS A 53 -1.78 -4.51 22.98
CA HIS A 53 -0.93 -5.42 22.24
C HIS A 53 0.22 -4.67 21.54
N VAL A 54 1.43 -5.06 21.89
CA VAL A 54 2.65 -4.65 21.20
C VAL A 54 3.66 -5.79 21.27
N ASN A 55 4.25 -6.13 20.13
CA ASN A 55 5.46 -6.93 20.06
C ASN A 55 6.34 -6.38 18.93
N TYR A 56 7.62 -6.77 18.91
CA TYR A 56 8.54 -6.23 17.90
C TYR A 56 8.10 -6.52 16.46
N PHE A 57 7.57 -7.71 16.19
CA PHE A 57 7.15 -8.11 14.85
C PHE A 57 5.97 -7.28 14.34
N THR A 58 4.94 -7.09 15.17
CA THR A 58 3.77 -6.27 14.85
C THR A 58 4.12 -4.79 14.77
N TYR A 59 4.95 -4.30 15.69
CA TYR A 59 5.42 -2.92 15.71
C TYR A 59 6.25 -2.57 14.45
N PHE A 60 7.17 -3.43 14.03
CA PHE A 60 7.96 -3.20 12.82
C PHE A 60 7.12 -3.27 11.53
N CYS A 61 6.11 -4.15 11.48
CA CYS A 61 5.13 -4.16 10.39
C CYS A 61 4.43 -2.79 10.27
N THR A 62 3.97 -2.24 11.39
CA THR A 62 3.36 -0.90 11.45
C THR A 62 4.35 0.21 11.06
N CYS A 63 5.61 0.14 11.51
CA CYS A 63 6.65 1.09 11.11
C CYS A 63 6.93 1.05 9.60
N PHE A 64 7.01 -0.15 9.02
CA PHE A 64 7.18 -0.35 7.58
C PHE A 64 6.01 0.26 6.78
N GLY A 65 4.77 -0.03 7.19
CA GLY A 65 3.56 0.58 6.64
C GLY A 65 3.60 2.11 6.66
N THR A 66 3.85 2.67 7.84
CA THR A 66 3.88 4.11 8.07
C THR A 66 4.98 4.80 7.25
N GLY A 67 6.17 4.21 7.22
CA GLY A 67 7.29 4.72 6.44
C GLY A 67 6.97 4.81 4.95
N TYR A 68 6.30 3.78 4.41
CA TYR A 68 5.83 3.82 3.04
C TYR A 68 4.75 4.88 2.80
N PHE A 69 3.72 4.97 3.64
CA PHE A 69 2.66 5.97 3.46
C PHE A 69 3.21 7.40 3.52
N MET A 70 4.21 7.64 4.38
CA MET A 70 4.95 8.90 4.43
C MET A 70 5.74 9.13 3.13
N TYR A 71 6.47 8.13 2.64
CA TYR A 71 7.20 8.20 1.38
C TYR A 71 6.27 8.55 0.20
N ASP A 72 5.13 7.87 0.08
CA ASP A 72 4.17 8.06 -1.00
C ASP A 72 3.59 9.47 -0.98
N PHE A 73 3.22 9.95 0.21
CA PHE A 73 2.78 11.33 0.42
C PHE A 73 3.83 12.37 -0.01
N LEU A 74 5.10 12.15 0.38
CA LEU A 74 6.21 13.02 -0.01
C LEU A 74 6.49 12.97 -1.52
N ASP A 75 6.32 11.81 -2.17
CA ASP A 75 6.42 11.69 -3.63
C ASP A 75 5.31 12.48 -4.34
N LEU A 76 4.07 12.43 -3.84
CA LEU A 76 2.97 13.27 -4.34
C LEU A 76 3.28 14.76 -4.22
N LEU A 77 3.83 15.19 -3.08
CA LEU A 77 4.23 16.58 -2.82
C LEU A 77 5.34 17.01 -3.78
N ARG A 78 6.42 16.24 -3.86
CA ARG A 78 7.61 16.56 -4.67
C ARG A 78 7.29 16.66 -6.16
N ASN A 79 6.40 15.80 -6.65
CA ASN A 79 6.00 15.78 -8.06
C ASN A 79 4.82 16.73 -8.36
N LYS A 80 4.39 17.56 -7.40
CA LYS A 80 3.29 18.54 -7.53
C LYS A 80 1.97 17.89 -7.95
N LYS A 81 1.73 16.66 -7.49
CA LYS A 81 0.55 15.84 -7.85
C LYS A 81 -0.60 15.95 -6.85
N MET A 82 -0.39 16.63 -5.72
CA MET A 82 -1.37 16.83 -4.64
C MET A 82 -2.75 17.30 -5.11
N LYS A 83 -2.83 18.29 -6.02
CA LYS A 83 -4.13 18.80 -6.50
C LYS A 83 -4.87 17.80 -7.37
N VAL A 84 -4.12 17.05 -8.20
CA VAL A 84 -4.67 16.04 -9.11
C VAL A 84 -5.15 14.82 -8.32
N PHE A 85 -4.44 14.45 -7.25
CA PHE A 85 -4.72 13.29 -6.42
C PHE A 85 -5.11 13.70 -4.99
N TRP A 86 -5.96 14.72 -4.86
CA TRP A 86 -6.28 15.33 -3.55
C TRP A 86 -6.92 14.34 -2.56
N GLN A 87 -7.75 13.41 -3.06
CA GLN A 87 -8.39 12.38 -2.23
C GLN A 87 -7.34 11.47 -1.58
N VAL A 88 -6.34 11.07 -2.38
CA VAL A 88 -5.21 10.24 -1.94
C VAL A 88 -4.34 11.02 -0.96
N ALA A 89 -4.09 12.30 -1.24
CA ALA A 89 -3.33 13.16 -0.33
C ALA A 89 -3.98 13.29 1.05
N VAL A 90 -5.29 13.56 1.11
CA VAL A 90 -6.05 13.64 2.38
C VAL A 90 -6.01 12.31 3.11
N HIS A 91 -6.20 11.20 2.38
CA HIS A 91 -6.07 9.86 2.94
C HIS A 91 -4.70 9.63 3.58
N HIS A 92 -3.60 9.94 2.90
CA HIS A 92 -2.26 9.78 3.46
C HIS A 92 -2.04 10.67 4.69
N VAL A 93 -2.52 11.92 4.69
CA VAL A 93 -2.42 12.77 5.89
C VAL A 93 -3.10 12.09 7.08
N ALA A 94 -4.31 11.58 6.89
CA ALA A 94 -5.05 10.90 7.96
C ALA A 94 -4.31 9.64 8.45
N VAL A 95 -3.93 8.74 7.53
CA VAL A 95 -3.27 7.46 7.87
C VAL A 95 -1.90 7.67 8.51
N VAL A 96 -1.06 8.54 7.91
CA VAL A 96 0.28 8.82 8.44
C VAL A 96 0.19 9.45 9.83
N SER A 97 -0.74 10.38 10.06
CA SER A 97 -0.87 11.05 11.35
C SER A 97 -1.22 10.06 12.47
N ILE A 98 -2.24 9.22 12.26
CA ILE A 98 -2.68 8.27 13.29
C ILE A 98 -1.69 7.12 13.47
N PHE A 99 -1.09 6.60 12.40
CA PHE A 99 -0.10 5.53 12.53
C PHE A 99 1.19 6.02 13.20
N PHE A 100 1.65 7.22 12.84
CA PHE A 100 2.81 7.83 13.49
C PHE A 100 2.54 8.06 14.98
N TYR A 101 1.34 8.55 15.33
CA TYR A 101 0.93 8.69 16.74
C TYR A 101 1.02 7.35 17.48
N ASN A 102 0.41 6.29 16.95
CA ASN A 102 0.41 4.94 17.54
C ASN A 102 1.84 4.38 17.73
N ILE A 103 2.72 4.59 16.75
CA ILE A 103 4.14 4.22 16.82
C ILE A 103 4.86 5.00 17.94
N ALA A 104 4.60 6.31 18.04
CA ALA A 104 5.25 7.19 19.00
C ALA A 104 4.89 6.83 20.44
N ILE A 105 3.61 6.54 20.71
CA ILE A 105 3.14 6.11 22.03
C ILE A 105 3.35 4.62 22.32
N ARG A 106 3.76 3.83 21.30
CA ARG A 106 3.93 2.36 21.37
C ARG A 106 2.69 1.62 21.87
N ALA A 107 1.52 2.08 21.46
CA ALA A 107 0.22 1.52 21.80
C ALA A 107 -0.70 1.58 20.57
N GLN A 108 -1.84 0.90 20.62
CA GLN A 108 -2.80 0.81 19.50
C GLN A 108 -2.20 0.16 18.23
N ILE A 109 -1.17 -0.67 18.38
CA ILE A 109 -0.53 -1.35 17.24
C ILE A 109 -1.52 -2.34 16.62
N GLY A 110 -2.33 -3.02 17.43
CA GLY A 110 -3.39 -3.90 16.93
C GLY A 110 -4.37 -3.15 16.00
N PHE A 111 -4.85 -1.97 16.40
CA PHE A 111 -5.69 -1.13 15.52
C PHE A 111 -4.99 -0.77 14.22
N THR A 112 -3.70 -0.47 14.29
CA THR A 112 -2.90 -0.13 13.11
C THR A 112 -2.78 -1.31 12.15
N LEU A 113 -2.61 -2.54 12.66
CA LEU A 113 -2.60 -3.75 11.84
C LEU A 113 -3.95 -4.01 11.17
N ILE A 114 -5.06 -3.82 11.90
CA ILE A 114 -6.40 -3.93 11.31
C ILE A 114 -6.57 -2.91 10.19
N ALA A 115 -6.20 -1.65 10.42
CA ALA A 115 -6.23 -0.63 9.39
C ALA A 115 -5.33 -0.99 8.20
N LEU A 116 -4.13 -1.53 8.44
CA LEU A 116 -3.19 -1.95 7.40
C LEU A 116 -3.66 -3.20 6.63
N SER A 117 -4.57 -4.01 7.20
CA SER A 117 -5.10 -5.20 6.53
C SER A 117 -5.87 -4.90 5.24
N VAL A 118 -6.36 -3.68 5.07
CA VAL A 118 -7.00 -3.23 3.83
C VAL A 118 -6.03 -3.24 2.64
N GLU A 119 -4.71 -3.26 2.89
CA GLU A 119 -3.69 -3.40 1.86
C GLU A 119 -3.79 -4.72 1.09
N VAL A 120 -4.43 -5.75 1.67
CA VAL A 120 -4.74 -7.00 0.96
C VAL A 120 -5.58 -6.71 -0.29
N ASN A 121 -6.57 -5.82 -0.17
CA ASN A 121 -7.35 -5.39 -1.32
C ASN A 121 -6.55 -4.45 -2.24
N SER A 122 -5.71 -3.59 -1.66
CA SER A 122 -4.82 -2.70 -2.42
C SER A 122 -3.90 -3.47 -3.38
N VAL A 123 -3.45 -4.69 -3.04
CA VAL A 123 -2.71 -5.58 -3.96
C VAL A 123 -3.45 -5.75 -5.29
N PHE A 124 -4.72 -6.13 -5.23
CA PHE A 124 -5.51 -6.40 -6.43
C PHE A 124 -5.86 -5.10 -7.18
N LEU A 125 -6.18 -4.04 -6.44
CA LEU A 125 -6.47 -2.73 -7.03
C LEU A 125 -5.28 -2.15 -7.79
N HIS A 126 -4.08 -2.19 -7.21
CA HIS A 126 -2.87 -1.69 -7.85
C HIS A 126 -2.48 -2.56 -9.05
N TRP A 127 -2.56 -3.89 -8.92
CA TRP A 127 -2.31 -4.79 -10.03
C TRP A 127 -3.26 -4.49 -11.21
N ARG A 128 -4.58 -4.37 -10.94
CA ARG A 128 -5.56 -4.05 -11.98
C ARG A 128 -5.21 -2.76 -12.72
N LYS A 129 -4.89 -1.69 -11.98
CA LYS A 129 -4.51 -0.41 -12.57
C LYS A 129 -3.23 -0.52 -13.40
N LEU A 130 -2.24 -1.32 -12.96
CA LEU A 130 -1.03 -1.58 -13.74
C LEU A 130 -1.35 -2.27 -15.07
N LEU A 131 -2.21 -3.30 -15.09
CA LEU A 131 -2.62 -3.96 -16.35
C LEU A 131 -3.34 -3.01 -17.30
N GLN A 132 -4.18 -2.12 -16.77
CA GLN A 132 -4.88 -1.10 -17.55
C GLN A 132 -3.89 -0.12 -18.18
N MET A 133 -2.88 0.34 -17.43
CA MET A 133 -1.83 1.21 -17.96
C MET A 133 -0.96 0.50 -19.01
N LEU A 134 -0.79 -0.81 -18.90
CA LEU A 134 -0.08 -1.64 -19.88
C LEU A 134 -0.91 -1.96 -21.14
N LYS A 135 -2.18 -1.55 -21.20
CA LYS A 135 -3.14 -1.90 -22.27
C LYS A 135 -3.30 -3.40 -22.46
N THR A 136 -3.28 -4.16 -21.37
CA THR A 136 -3.47 -5.62 -21.41
C THR A 136 -4.91 -5.92 -21.85
N PRO A 137 -5.15 -6.83 -22.82
CA PRO A 137 -6.50 -7.22 -23.22
C PRO A 137 -7.32 -7.76 -22.05
N PHE A 138 -8.61 -7.44 -22.02
CA PHE A 138 -9.53 -7.86 -20.95
C PHE A 138 -9.74 -9.38 -20.89
N ASP A 139 -9.56 -10.07 -22.02
CA ASP A 139 -9.64 -11.53 -22.14
C ASP A 139 -8.34 -12.24 -21.71
N SER A 140 -7.30 -11.48 -21.38
CA SER A 140 -6.05 -12.06 -20.87
C SER A 140 -6.31 -12.83 -19.57
N PRO A 141 -5.71 -14.03 -19.39
CA PRO A 141 -5.83 -14.79 -18.15
C PRO A 141 -5.51 -13.97 -16.90
N LYS A 142 -4.53 -13.05 -17.00
CA LYS A 142 -4.14 -12.15 -15.91
C LYS A 142 -5.26 -11.19 -15.51
N TYR A 143 -6.00 -10.67 -16.48
CA TYR A 143 -7.09 -9.73 -16.22
C TYR A 143 -8.32 -10.46 -15.67
N VAL A 144 -8.59 -11.69 -16.17
CA VAL A 144 -9.66 -12.56 -15.67
C VAL A 144 -9.43 -12.95 -14.21
N VAL A 145 -8.21 -13.39 -13.85
CA VAL A 145 -7.85 -13.73 -12.47
C VAL A 145 -8.09 -12.56 -11.53
N ILE A 146 -7.64 -11.35 -11.89
CA ILE A 146 -7.86 -10.15 -11.07
C ILE A 146 -9.33 -9.78 -11.00
N LYS A 147 -10.09 -9.91 -12.09
CA LYS A 147 -11.54 -9.64 -12.07
C LYS A 147 -12.24 -10.47 -11.00
N HIS A 148 -11.87 -11.73 -10.85
CA HIS A 148 -12.44 -12.60 -9.83
C HIS A 148 -11.92 -12.29 -8.42
N LEU A 149 -10.64 -11.95 -8.26
CA LEU A 149 -10.04 -11.65 -6.96
C LEU A 149 -10.41 -10.26 -6.41
N ASN A 150 -10.71 -9.28 -7.27
CA ASN A 150 -11.04 -7.90 -6.91
C ASN A 150 -12.57 -7.67 -6.71
N LEU A 151 -13.37 -8.74 -6.62
CA LEU A 151 -14.81 -8.73 -6.36
C LEU A 151 -15.19 -9.32 -4.99
N LEU A 152 -14.20 -9.71 -4.19
CA LEU A 152 -14.31 -10.00 -2.76
C LEU A 152 -13.77 -8.81 -1.96
#